data_AF-A0A2V5NHV3-F1
#
_entry.id   AF-A0A2V5NHV3-F1
#
_cell.length_a   1.000
_cell.length_b   1.000
_cell.length_c   1.000
_cell.angle_alpha   90.00
_cell.angle_beta   90.00
_cell.angle_gamma   90.00
#
_symmetry.space_group_name_H-M   'P 1'
#
loop_
_entity.id
_entity.type
_entity.pdbx_description
1 polymer ?
#
loop_
_entity_poly.entity_id
_entity_poly.type
_entity_poly.pdbx_seq_one_letter_code
_entity_poly.pdbx_strand_id
1 'polypeptide(L)'
;MQLRPALARNQGAEVDGLLNQVLVSFPSDKVRASVEKLRSALQTEREEKENSLVEKIEAIMARTIKAVETARAPADLDNAIRELSSVPEQREAISEKTRVLVERIRNARQFTICWQDYLDYMAAGRSDLAKKSLEEANRVSAANILPRSAVLSRLAEFKDPKKEESETSPLPRLREIMAKAKSLADLPAAIEAVSDFRSASGKAASYDNPMTALYNELISIQHCYEDFRGGLPTLLQLEPANSYPHHGEAIQLAFPLKLELMRLVFPRFLRVDRVPTKDEPIDDYVARMMQFALEQGDPRLILRVYELRNAINATYQSAQLSPGLDALLAARNQEDAGQFVPAVISYQKALRLGGELVPAKAIGARLDAIKASHPAEYEAGMKLYLAKPDPAPPMIQGSIQAYSLQVPSADANPEPVPPRLSPTPP
;
A
#
# COMPACT_ATOMS: atom_id res chain seq x y z
N MET A 1 -20.07 32.14 18.14
CA MET A 1 -18.74 32.62 18.56
C MET A 1 -17.93 31.43 19.06
N GLN A 2 -17.19 30.75 18.16
CA GLN A 2 -16.53 29.45 18.42
C GLN A 2 -15.04 29.56 18.79
N LEU A 3 -14.49 30.77 18.85
CA LEU A 3 -13.06 31.02 19.08
C LEU A 3 -12.58 30.55 20.48
N ARG A 4 -13.36 30.79 21.53
CA ARG A 4 -13.00 30.36 22.91
C ARG A 4 -12.91 28.83 23.05
N PRO A 5 -13.89 28.04 22.56
CA PRO A 5 -13.77 26.59 22.51
C PRO A 5 -12.57 26.09 21.69
N ALA A 6 -12.28 26.70 20.54
CA ALA A 6 -11.14 26.31 19.69
C ALA A 6 -9.78 26.60 20.36
N LEU A 7 -9.68 27.74 21.06
CA LEU A 7 -8.51 28.08 21.88
C LEU A 7 -8.32 27.09 23.04
N ALA A 8 -9.41 26.66 23.69
CA ALA A 8 -9.36 25.68 24.77
C ALA A 8 -8.92 24.27 24.31
N ARG A 9 -9.12 23.95 23.02
CA ARG A 9 -8.75 22.65 22.42
C ARG A 9 -7.37 22.66 21.74
N ASN A 10 -6.69 23.81 21.72
CA ASN A 10 -5.37 23.99 21.10
C ASN A 10 -5.29 23.58 19.60
N GLN A 11 -6.39 23.73 18.85
CA GLN A 11 -6.47 23.34 17.44
C GLN A 11 -6.02 24.51 16.55
N GLY A 12 -4.73 24.53 16.21
CA GLY A 12 -4.11 25.72 15.60
C GLY A 12 -4.72 26.14 14.26
N ALA A 13 -4.98 25.20 13.37
CA ALA A 13 -5.58 25.46 12.06
C ALA A 13 -7.04 25.97 12.15
N GLU A 14 -7.81 25.47 13.13
CA GLU A 14 -9.19 25.90 13.39
C GLU A 14 -9.21 27.32 13.96
N VAL A 15 -8.29 27.64 14.87
CA VAL A 15 -8.13 28.99 15.42
C VAL A 15 -7.75 29.98 14.31
N ASP A 16 -6.82 29.64 13.42
CA ASP A 16 -6.44 30.53 12.31
C ASP A 16 -7.58 30.75 11.30
N GLY A 17 -8.36 29.69 10.99
CA GLY A 17 -9.57 29.79 10.18
C GLY A 17 -10.62 30.72 10.79
N LEU A 18 -10.86 30.61 12.10
CA LEU A 18 -11.80 31.48 12.83
C LEU A 18 -11.30 32.93 12.91
N LEU A 19 -9.99 33.15 13.09
CA LEU A 19 -9.41 34.50 13.08
C LEU A 19 -9.53 35.16 11.70
N ASN A 20 -9.33 34.41 10.62
CA ASN A 20 -9.57 34.91 9.25
C ASN A 20 -11.04 35.28 9.02
N GLN A 21 -11.98 34.48 9.54
CA GLN A 21 -13.40 34.80 9.46
C GLN A 21 -13.76 36.09 10.23
N VAL A 22 -13.12 36.33 11.38
CA VAL A 22 -13.27 37.57 12.15
C VAL A 22 -12.75 38.77 11.35
N LEU A 23 -11.59 38.65 10.68
CA LEU A 23 -11.04 39.72 9.84
C LEU A 23 -11.92 40.05 8.64
N VAL A 24 -12.53 39.04 8.01
CA VAL A 24 -13.47 39.23 6.88
C VAL A 24 -14.77 39.87 7.35
N SER A 25 -15.28 39.49 8.52
CA SER A 25 -16.56 39.97 9.04
C SER A 25 -16.46 41.37 9.67
N PHE A 26 -15.28 41.76 10.15
CA PHE A 26 -15.04 43.03 10.85
C PHE A 26 -13.77 43.74 10.35
N PRO A 27 -13.82 44.41 9.18
CA PRO A 27 -12.66 45.04 8.56
C PRO A 27 -12.32 46.40 9.22
N SER A 28 -11.82 46.37 10.45
CA SER A 28 -11.35 47.55 11.19
C SER A 28 -9.88 47.40 11.55
N ASP A 29 -9.11 48.49 11.47
CA ASP A 29 -7.68 48.48 11.84
C ASP A 29 -7.45 48.08 13.31
N LYS A 30 -8.39 48.43 14.21
CA LYS A 30 -8.34 48.00 15.62
C LYS A 30 -8.53 46.48 15.78
N VAL A 31 -9.43 45.89 14.97
CA VAL A 31 -9.68 44.44 14.96
C VAL A 31 -8.46 43.73 14.36
N ARG A 32 -7.91 44.25 13.25
CA ARG A 32 -6.68 43.73 12.64
C ARG A 32 -5.51 43.71 13.63
N ALA A 33 -5.26 44.82 14.33
CA ALA A 33 -4.21 44.90 15.35
C ALA A 33 -4.42 43.92 16.52
N SER A 34 -5.68 43.71 16.92
CA SER A 34 -6.01 42.78 18.02
C SER A 34 -5.83 41.31 17.61
N VAL A 35 -6.21 40.95 16.38
CA VAL A 35 -6.00 39.61 15.82
C VAL A 35 -4.51 39.31 15.67
N GLU A 36 -3.72 40.28 15.21
CA GLU A 36 -2.27 40.11 15.05
C GLU A 36 -1.57 39.94 16.41
N LYS A 37 -1.98 40.71 17.42
CA LYS A 37 -1.49 40.54 18.80
C LYS A 37 -1.82 39.16 19.37
N LEU A 38 -3.02 38.65 19.10
CA LEU A 38 -3.42 37.31 19.52
C LEU A 38 -2.62 36.21 18.80
N ARG A 39 -2.40 36.35 17.49
CA ARG A 39 -1.54 35.42 16.72
C ARG A 39 -0.12 35.37 17.27
N SER A 40 0.47 36.54 17.54
CA SER A 40 1.82 36.62 18.12
C SER A 40 1.89 35.97 19.50
N ALA A 41 0.90 36.22 20.38
CA ALA A 41 0.86 35.59 21.70
C ALA A 41 0.71 34.05 21.61
N LEU A 42 -0.14 33.55 20.71
CA LEU A 42 -0.32 32.11 20.48
C LEU A 42 0.93 31.46 19.91
N GLN A 43 1.65 32.15 19.02
CA GLN A 43 2.91 31.67 18.48
C GLN A 43 3.97 31.51 19.60
N THR A 44 4.11 32.53 20.46
CA THR A 44 5.04 32.46 21.61
C THR A 44 4.68 31.33 22.57
N GLU A 45 3.39 31.17 22.92
CA GLU A 45 2.95 30.07 23.80
C GLU A 45 3.23 28.68 23.18
N ARG A 46 3.06 28.54 21.86
CA ARG A 46 3.39 27.30 21.14
C ARG A 46 4.89 27.01 21.18
N GLU A 47 5.73 28.01 20.91
CA GLU A 47 7.18 27.87 20.95
C GLU A 47 7.69 27.51 22.36
N GLU A 48 7.14 28.13 23.42
CA GLU A 48 7.47 27.80 24.80
C GLU A 48 7.08 26.35 25.16
N LYS A 49 5.88 25.91 24.77
CA LYS A 49 5.42 24.53 24.96
C LYS A 49 6.28 23.53 24.19
N GLU A 50 6.64 23.86 22.95
CA GLU A 50 7.50 23.02 22.13
C GLU A 50 8.91 22.90 22.73
N ASN A 51 9.51 24.02 23.16
CA ASN A 51 10.83 24.01 23.79
C ASN A 51 10.82 23.23 25.11
N SER A 52 9.80 23.40 25.96
CA SER A 52 9.66 22.62 27.20
C SER A 52 9.50 21.12 26.92
N LEU A 53 8.77 20.75 25.86
CA LEU A 53 8.62 19.36 25.44
C LEU A 53 9.96 18.79 24.95
N VAL A 54 10.71 19.54 24.14
CA VAL A 54 12.04 19.15 23.64
C VAL A 54 12.99 18.88 24.81
N GLU A 55 13.08 19.80 25.78
CA GLU A 55 13.92 19.65 26.97
C GLU A 55 13.54 18.40 27.79
N LYS A 56 12.23 18.17 27.97
CA LYS A 56 11.73 16.98 28.66
C LYS A 56 12.12 15.69 27.94
N ILE A 57 11.98 15.66 26.62
CA ILE A 57 12.33 14.49 25.79
C ILE A 57 13.83 14.22 25.87
N GLU A 58 14.68 15.23 25.71
CA GLU A 58 16.13 15.09 25.80
C GLU A 58 16.58 14.58 27.17
N ALA A 59 15.96 15.08 28.25
CA ALA A 59 16.24 14.62 29.61
C ALA A 59 15.83 13.15 29.85
N ILE A 60 14.71 12.69 29.26
CA ILE A 60 14.30 11.28 29.31
C ILE A 60 15.27 10.41 28.51
N MET A 61 15.67 10.85 27.31
CA MET A 61 16.61 10.14 26.45
C MET A 61 17.98 9.97 27.14
N ALA A 62 18.53 11.02 27.74
CA ALA A 62 19.79 10.96 28.45
C ALA A 62 19.76 9.98 29.63
N ARG A 63 18.65 9.96 30.40
CA ARG A 63 18.46 9.01 31.49
C ARG A 63 18.31 7.58 30.99
N THR A 64 17.61 7.38 29.86
CA THR A 64 17.45 6.07 29.21
C THR A 64 18.79 5.51 28.74
N ILE A 65 19.60 6.32 28.07
CA ILE A 65 20.95 5.93 27.61
C ILE A 65 21.77 5.41 28.80
N LYS A 66 21.83 6.20 29.87
CA LYS A 66 22.57 5.81 31.07
C LYS A 66 22.03 4.53 31.71
N ALA A 67 20.70 4.38 31.79
CA ALA A 67 20.08 3.18 32.35
C ALA A 67 20.47 1.93 31.55
N VAL A 68 20.37 1.98 30.22
CA VAL A 68 20.73 0.89 29.32
C VAL A 68 22.22 0.54 29.38
N GLU A 69 23.10 1.54 29.46
CA GLU A 69 24.55 1.32 29.57
C GLU A 69 24.94 0.59 30.87
N THR A 70 24.23 0.86 31.97
CA THR A 70 24.56 0.33 33.29
C THR A 70 23.73 -0.89 33.72
N ALA A 71 22.64 -1.20 33.02
CA ALA A 71 21.71 -2.25 33.38
C ALA A 71 22.38 -3.63 33.40
N ARG A 72 22.15 -4.37 34.48
CA ARG A 72 22.61 -5.75 34.67
C ARG A 72 21.45 -6.73 34.90
N ALA A 73 20.32 -6.21 35.35
CA ALA A 73 19.08 -6.95 35.54
C ALA A 73 17.93 -6.32 34.74
N PRO A 74 16.90 -7.09 34.35
CA PRO A 74 15.73 -6.55 33.65
C PRO A 74 15.06 -5.39 34.41
N ALA A 75 14.96 -5.50 35.73
CA ALA A 75 14.31 -4.51 36.59
C ALA A 75 15.00 -3.13 36.57
N ASP A 76 16.28 -3.05 36.18
CA ASP A 76 17.03 -1.79 36.10
C ASP A 76 16.44 -0.84 35.04
N LEU A 77 15.66 -1.38 34.09
CA LEU A 77 15.10 -0.65 32.95
C LEU A 77 13.63 -0.25 33.13
N ASP A 78 12.94 -0.76 34.15
CA ASP A 78 11.50 -0.52 34.36
C ASP A 78 11.16 0.96 34.44
N ASN A 79 11.98 1.74 35.15
CA ASN A 79 11.75 3.18 35.28
C ASN A 79 11.99 3.92 33.95
N ALA A 80 13.00 3.53 33.17
CA ALA A 80 13.28 4.13 31.87
C ALA A 80 12.12 3.85 30.89
N ILE A 81 11.61 2.62 30.86
CA ILE A 81 10.45 2.23 30.03
C ILE A 81 9.20 3.01 30.44
N ARG A 82 8.96 3.19 31.74
CA ARG A 82 7.84 3.97 32.26
C ARG A 82 7.93 5.44 31.85
N GLU A 83 9.11 6.06 31.97
CA GLU A 83 9.33 7.45 31.60
C GLU A 83 9.16 7.67 30.08
N LEU A 84 9.70 6.78 29.25
CA LEU A 84 9.50 6.82 27.79
C LEU A 84 8.02 6.68 27.42
N SER A 85 7.28 5.82 28.13
CA SER A 85 5.84 5.61 27.90
C SER A 85 4.98 6.77 28.42
N SER A 86 5.53 7.67 29.24
CA SER A 86 4.82 8.84 29.78
C SER A 86 4.79 10.03 28.82
N VAL A 87 5.54 9.97 27.71
CA VAL A 87 5.52 11.02 26.68
C VAL A 87 4.27 10.80 25.82
N PRO A 88 3.31 11.74 25.83
CA PRO A 88 2.08 11.56 25.07
C PRO A 88 2.38 11.46 23.57
N GLU A 89 1.77 10.47 22.91
CA GLU A 89 1.68 10.39 21.46
C GLU A 89 0.81 11.56 20.97
N GLN A 90 1.39 12.75 20.84
CA GLN A 90 0.67 13.88 20.26
C GLN A 90 0.37 13.53 18.80
N ARG A 91 -0.92 13.30 18.50
CA ARG A 91 -1.44 13.03 17.15
C ARG A 91 -1.20 14.16 16.17
N GLU A 92 -0.89 15.35 16.67
CA GLU A 92 -0.57 16.54 15.88
C GLU A 92 0.80 17.06 16.33
N ALA A 93 1.88 16.49 15.78
CA ALA A 93 3.20 17.10 15.92
C ALA A 93 3.15 18.50 15.27
N ILE A 94 3.37 19.53 16.08
CA ILE A 94 3.22 20.95 15.68
C ILE A 94 4.38 21.37 14.75
N SER A 95 5.53 20.70 14.85
CA SER A 95 6.72 20.96 14.04
C SER A 95 7.44 19.66 13.63
N GLU A 96 8.25 19.73 12.57
CA GLU A 96 9.11 18.63 12.13
C GLU A 96 10.14 18.25 13.23
N LYS A 97 10.58 19.22 14.04
CA LYS A 97 11.52 18.99 15.16
C LYS A 97 10.88 18.11 16.23
N THR A 98 9.64 18.40 16.64
CA THR A 98 8.92 17.58 17.62
C THR A 98 8.61 16.19 17.07
N ARG A 99 8.26 16.09 15.78
CA ARG A 99 7.98 14.81 15.13
C ARG A 99 9.18 13.87 15.17
N VAL A 100 10.36 14.35 14.80
CA VAL A 100 11.61 13.55 14.85
C VAL A 100 11.92 13.07 16.28
N LEU A 101 11.68 13.93 17.28
CA LEU A 101 11.92 13.58 18.69
C LEU A 101 10.93 12.54 19.23
N VAL A 102 9.66 12.61 18.83
CA VAL A 102 8.64 11.61 19.19
C VAL A 102 8.96 10.25 18.57
N GLU A 103 9.34 10.21 17.29
CA GLU A 103 9.80 8.97 16.65
C GLU A 103 11.05 8.40 17.35
N ARG A 104 11.98 9.27 17.74
CA ARG A 104 13.17 8.84 18.49
C ARG A 104 12.81 8.22 19.84
N ILE A 105 11.83 8.75 20.58
CA ILE A 105 11.35 8.15 21.83
C ILE A 105 10.69 6.79 21.57
N ARG A 106 9.86 6.67 20.54
CA ARG A 106 9.22 5.40 20.19
C ARG A 106 10.27 4.32 19.94
N ASN A 107 11.30 4.65 19.17
CA ASN A 107 12.42 3.76 18.89
C ASN A 107 13.23 3.46 20.16
N ALA A 108 13.47 4.45 21.02
CA ALA A 108 14.16 4.26 22.30
C ALA A 108 13.40 3.33 23.24
N ARG A 109 12.07 3.45 23.32
CA ARG A 109 11.21 2.57 24.11
C ARG A 109 11.32 1.13 23.62
N GLN A 110 11.17 0.92 22.31
CA GLN A 110 11.26 -0.42 21.72
C GLN A 110 12.66 -1.02 21.94
N PHE A 111 13.72 -0.24 21.72
CA PHE A 111 15.09 -0.66 22.00
C PHE A 111 15.25 -1.10 23.47
N THR A 112 14.75 -0.31 24.41
CA THR A 112 14.89 -0.58 25.85
C THR A 112 14.13 -1.83 26.27
N ILE A 113 12.95 -2.10 25.68
CA ILE A 113 12.19 -3.34 25.90
C ILE A 113 12.97 -4.55 25.36
N CYS A 114 13.46 -4.49 24.12
CA CYS A 114 14.27 -5.58 23.56
C CYS A 114 15.54 -5.83 24.39
N TRP A 115 16.13 -4.77 24.96
CA TRP A 115 17.27 -4.90 25.87
C TRP A 115 16.91 -5.54 27.20
N GLN A 116 15.74 -5.21 27.76
CA GLN A 116 15.19 -5.83 28.97
C GLN A 116 14.94 -7.33 28.75
N ASP A 117 14.32 -7.70 27.63
CA ASP A 117 14.07 -9.09 27.24
C ASP A 117 15.39 -9.86 27.05
N TYR A 118 16.39 -9.23 26.44
CA TYR A 118 17.73 -9.80 26.32
C TYR A 118 18.33 -10.13 27.69
N LEU A 119 18.28 -9.19 28.65
CA LEU A 119 18.79 -9.42 30.01
C LEU A 119 18.03 -10.54 30.73
N ASP A 120 16.71 -10.61 30.55
CA ASP A 120 15.87 -11.66 31.16
C ASP A 120 16.21 -13.04 30.59
N TYR A 121 16.30 -13.16 29.26
CA TYR A 121 16.67 -14.40 28.59
C TYR A 121 18.10 -14.84 28.90
N MET A 122 19.03 -13.90 29.06
CA MET A 122 20.39 -14.21 29.52
C MET A 122 20.38 -14.75 30.94
N ALA A 123 19.64 -14.14 31.87
CA ALA A 123 19.51 -14.63 33.24
C ALA A 123 18.85 -16.02 33.30
N ALA A 124 17.91 -16.29 32.39
CA ALA A 124 17.22 -17.58 32.28
C ALA A 124 17.98 -18.65 31.47
N GLY A 125 19.18 -18.35 30.94
CA GLY A 125 19.98 -19.27 30.12
C GLY A 125 19.39 -19.59 28.74
N ARG A 126 18.49 -18.75 28.22
CA ARG A 126 17.78 -18.94 26.94
C ARG A 126 18.50 -18.22 25.79
N SER A 127 19.68 -18.72 25.41
CA SER A 127 20.60 -18.05 24.48
C SER A 127 20.00 -17.72 23.09
N ASP A 128 19.17 -18.59 22.52
CA ASP A 128 18.55 -18.33 21.21
C ASP A 128 17.54 -17.17 21.26
N LEU A 129 16.79 -17.04 22.36
CA LEU A 129 15.85 -15.93 22.57
C LEU A 129 16.60 -14.64 22.90
N ALA A 130 17.67 -14.70 23.71
CA ALA A 130 18.54 -13.57 23.98
C ALA A 130 19.17 -13.00 22.69
N LYS A 131 19.62 -13.88 21.77
CA LYS A 131 20.13 -13.48 20.46
C LYS A 131 19.06 -12.76 19.62
N LYS A 132 17.85 -13.32 19.53
CA LYS A 132 16.73 -12.71 18.78
C LYS A 132 16.38 -11.32 19.33
N SER A 133 16.31 -11.16 20.65
CA SER A 133 16.03 -9.86 21.27
C SER A 133 17.11 -8.83 20.97
N LEU A 134 18.40 -9.22 20.92
CA LEU A 134 19.49 -8.33 20.50
C LEU A 134 19.46 -7.99 19.01
N GLU A 135 19.09 -8.94 18.14
CA GLU A 135 18.92 -8.68 16.71
C GLU A 135 17.80 -7.65 16.46
N GLU A 136 16.70 -7.76 17.20
CA GLU A 136 15.60 -6.80 17.16
C GLU A 136 16.03 -5.43 17.71
N ALA A 137 16.77 -5.39 18.83
CA ALA A 137 17.35 -4.15 19.34
C ALA A 137 18.27 -3.46 18.31
N ASN A 138 19.07 -4.23 17.56
CA ASN A 138 19.95 -3.71 16.50
C ASN A 138 19.15 -3.14 15.31
N ARG A 139 17.97 -3.68 14.98
CA ARG A 139 17.10 -3.13 13.93
C ARG A 139 16.54 -1.75 14.31
N VAL A 140 16.29 -1.53 15.59
CA VAL A 140 15.78 -0.26 16.13
C VAL A 140 16.91 0.72 16.53
N SER A 141 18.13 0.50 16.01
CA SER A 141 19.33 1.31 16.32
C SER A 141 19.21 2.80 15.96
N ALA A 142 18.17 3.23 15.24
CA ALA A 142 17.86 4.64 14.98
C ALA A 142 17.56 5.46 16.27
N ALA A 143 17.38 4.80 17.41
CA ALA A 143 17.16 5.46 18.70
C ALA A 143 18.41 6.18 19.26
N ASN A 144 19.62 5.87 18.77
CA ASN A 144 20.90 6.36 19.30
C ASN A 144 21.05 6.14 20.81
N ILE A 145 20.59 4.99 21.31
CA ILE A 145 20.71 4.61 22.73
C ILE A 145 22.08 3.99 23.03
N LEU A 146 22.53 3.08 22.15
CA LEU A 146 23.86 2.49 22.19
C LEU A 146 24.51 2.57 20.81
N PRO A 147 25.85 2.67 20.73
CA PRO A 147 26.56 2.51 19.47
C PRO A 147 26.26 1.13 18.86
N ARG A 148 25.97 1.09 17.56
CA ARG A 148 25.71 -0.16 16.82
C ARG A 148 26.81 -1.21 17.04
N SER A 149 28.07 -0.77 17.09
CA SER A 149 29.22 -1.64 17.37
C SER A 149 29.10 -2.37 18.72
N ALA A 150 28.57 -1.74 19.77
CA ALA A 150 28.39 -2.36 21.07
C ALA A 150 27.31 -3.45 21.08
N VAL A 151 26.28 -3.30 20.24
CA VAL A 151 25.25 -4.32 20.04
C VAL A 151 25.81 -5.49 19.22
N LEU A 152 26.56 -5.19 18.16
CA LEU A 152 27.21 -6.21 17.32
C LEU A 152 28.25 -7.03 18.09
N SER A 153 29.03 -6.41 18.98
CA SER A 153 29.98 -7.14 19.83
C SER A 153 29.27 -8.17 20.72
N ARG A 154 28.13 -7.82 21.33
CA ARG A 154 27.34 -8.76 22.12
C ARG A 154 26.70 -9.85 21.27
N LEU A 155 26.23 -9.52 20.06
CA LEU A 155 25.76 -10.52 19.11
C LEU A 155 26.87 -11.51 18.68
N ALA A 156 28.13 -11.06 18.65
CA ALA A 156 29.26 -11.93 18.35
C ALA A 156 29.53 -12.96 19.45
N GLU A 157 29.14 -12.70 20.70
CA GLU A 157 29.26 -13.66 21.82
C GLU A 157 28.34 -14.88 21.65
N PHE A 158 27.29 -14.76 20.83
CA PHE A 158 26.40 -15.87 20.46
C PHE A 158 26.88 -16.66 19.23
N LYS A 159 28.04 -16.32 18.66
CA LYS A 159 28.62 -17.09 17.56
C LYS A 159 29.32 -18.32 18.11
N ASP A 160 28.66 -19.47 17.97
CA ASP A 160 29.22 -20.77 18.28
C ASP A 160 29.97 -21.30 17.04
N PRO A 161 31.32 -21.40 17.06
CA PRO A 161 32.12 -21.80 15.88
C PRO A 161 31.83 -23.23 15.42
N LYS A 162 31.15 -24.06 16.22
CA LYS A 162 30.75 -25.42 15.86
C LYS A 162 29.42 -25.51 15.09
N LYS A 163 28.64 -24.43 14.97
CA LYS A 163 27.36 -24.42 14.20
C LYS A 163 27.54 -24.06 12.72
N GLU A 164 28.70 -23.55 12.30
CA GLU A 164 28.98 -23.23 10.88
C GLU A 164 29.05 -24.47 9.98
N GLU A 165 29.40 -25.66 10.51
CA GLU A 165 29.51 -26.88 9.71
C GLU A 165 28.15 -27.54 9.35
N SER A 166 27.02 -27.08 9.92
CA SER A 166 25.68 -27.66 9.70
C SER A 166 24.68 -26.72 9.01
N GLU A 167 25.04 -25.49 8.66
CA GLU A 167 24.16 -24.56 7.95
C GLU A 167 24.59 -24.34 6.50
N THR A 168 24.67 -25.42 5.71
CA THR A 168 24.52 -25.27 4.27
C THR A 168 23.12 -24.68 4.02
N SER A 169 23.08 -23.44 3.52
CA SER A 169 21.84 -22.78 3.08
C SER A 169 20.97 -23.77 2.29
N PRO A 170 19.64 -23.85 2.51
CA PRO A 170 18.78 -24.76 1.76
C PRO A 170 18.67 -24.39 0.27
N LEU A 171 19.11 -23.19 -0.12
CA LEU A 171 18.91 -22.62 -1.44
C LEU A 171 19.47 -23.45 -2.61
N PRO A 172 20.69 -24.02 -2.58
CA PRO A 172 21.17 -24.85 -3.69
C PRO A 172 20.25 -26.04 -3.96
N ARG A 173 19.79 -26.72 -2.90
CA ARG A 173 18.87 -27.84 -3.03
C ARG A 173 17.50 -27.41 -3.53
N LEU A 174 16.99 -26.27 -3.07
CA LEU A 174 15.73 -25.72 -3.59
C LEU A 174 15.85 -25.35 -5.07
N ARG A 175 16.99 -24.82 -5.53
CA ARG A 175 17.25 -24.57 -6.96
C ARG A 175 17.25 -25.85 -7.77
N GLU A 176 17.85 -26.93 -7.26
CA GLU A 176 17.82 -28.24 -7.94
C GLU A 176 16.40 -28.81 -8.07
N ILE A 177 15.58 -28.65 -7.03
CA ILE A 177 14.17 -29.06 -7.06
C ILE A 177 13.42 -28.24 -8.12
N MET A 178 13.55 -26.91 -8.08
CA MET A 178 12.84 -26.01 -8.99
C MET A 178 13.33 -26.10 -10.44
N ALA A 179 14.59 -26.45 -10.69
CA ALA A 179 15.10 -26.70 -12.04
C ALA A 179 14.40 -27.88 -12.76
N LYS A 180 13.77 -28.78 -12.00
CA LYS A 180 12.97 -29.89 -12.54
C LYS A 180 11.53 -29.48 -12.86
N ALA A 181 11.01 -28.44 -12.20
CA ALA A 181 9.66 -27.94 -12.40
C ALA A 181 9.64 -26.90 -13.54
N LYS A 182 9.38 -27.37 -14.77
CA LYS A 182 9.47 -26.52 -15.98
C LYS A 182 8.14 -25.93 -16.40
N SER A 183 7.03 -26.46 -15.87
CA SER A 183 5.68 -26.07 -16.22
C SER A 183 4.73 -26.16 -15.04
N LEU A 184 3.56 -25.54 -15.14
CA LEU A 184 2.49 -25.67 -14.14
C LEU A 184 2.05 -27.12 -13.89
N ALA A 185 2.23 -28.03 -14.85
CA ALA A 185 1.93 -29.45 -14.67
C ALA A 185 2.89 -30.16 -13.70
N ASP A 186 4.07 -29.60 -13.48
CA ASP A 186 5.10 -30.16 -12.61
C ASP A 186 4.94 -29.72 -11.14
N LEU A 187 3.97 -28.83 -10.84
CA LEU A 187 3.73 -28.30 -9.50
C LEU A 187 3.54 -29.38 -8.42
N PRO A 188 2.72 -30.43 -8.61
CA PRO A 188 2.52 -31.45 -7.57
C PRO A 188 3.83 -32.13 -7.16
N ALA A 189 4.67 -32.48 -8.14
CA ALA A 189 5.97 -33.11 -7.89
C ALA A 189 6.98 -32.15 -7.23
N ALA A 190 6.95 -30.86 -7.60
CA ALA A 190 7.78 -29.84 -6.96
C ALA A 190 7.39 -29.62 -5.50
N ILE A 191 6.09 -29.57 -5.21
CA ILE A 191 5.53 -29.38 -3.87
C ILE A 191 5.88 -30.56 -2.96
N GLU A 192 5.73 -31.79 -3.46
CA GLU A 192 6.14 -33.01 -2.77
C GLU A 192 7.64 -32.97 -2.45
N ALA A 193 8.50 -32.66 -3.43
CA ALA A 193 9.94 -32.59 -3.23
C ALA A 193 10.38 -31.53 -2.20
N VAL A 194 9.73 -30.36 -2.19
CA VAL A 194 9.99 -29.32 -1.16
C VAL A 194 9.47 -29.75 0.21
N SER A 195 8.31 -30.41 0.27
CA SER A 195 7.74 -30.94 1.51
C SER A 195 8.63 -32.03 2.14
N ASP A 196 9.14 -32.95 1.33
CA ASP A 196 10.05 -34.01 1.76
C ASP A 196 11.37 -33.42 2.28
N PHE A 197 11.93 -32.45 1.55
CA PHE A 197 13.14 -31.78 1.98
C PHE A 197 12.95 -31.02 3.30
N ARG A 198 11.80 -30.36 3.48
CA ARG A 198 11.43 -29.69 4.73
C ARG A 198 11.33 -30.69 5.88
N SER A 199 10.64 -31.81 5.67
CA SER A 199 10.45 -32.86 6.68
C SER A 199 11.76 -33.52 7.09
N ALA A 200 12.66 -33.77 6.14
CA ALA A 200 13.98 -34.34 6.39
C ALA A 200 14.92 -33.37 7.15
N SER A 201 14.68 -32.06 7.05
CA SER A 201 15.54 -31.04 7.67
C SER A 201 15.39 -30.91 9.19
N GLY A 202 14.29 -31.42 9.78
CA GLY A 202 13.98 -31.30 11.21
C GLY A 202 13.79 -29.86 11.72
N LYS A 203 13.85 -28.84 10.85
CA LYS A 203 13.66 -27.43 11.22
C LYS A 203 12.18 -27.15 11.46
N ALA A 204 11.86 -26.51 12.58
CA ALA A 204 10.48 -26.10 12.89
C ALA A 204 9.90 -25.22 11.78
N ALA A 205 8.60 -25.36 11.54
CA ALA A 205 7.85 -24.52 10.60
C ALA A 205 7.83 -23.07 11.13
N SER A 206 8.75 -22.26 10.62
CA SER A 206 8.74 -20.81 10.78
C SER A 206 8.42 -20.17 9.43
N TYR A 207 7.73 -19.04 9.47
CA TYR A 207 7.49 -18.21 8.28
C TYR A 207 8.82 -17.72 7.67
N ASP A 208 9.85 -17.54 8.50
CA ASP A 208 11.20 -17.15 8.07
C ASP A 208 12.02 -18.27 7.40
N ASN A 209 11.49 -19.49 7.33
CA ASN A 209 12.20 -20.61 6.73
C ASN A 209 12.03 -20.59 5.19
N PRO A 210 13.11 -20.51 4.39
CA PRO A 210 13.05 -20.49 2.93
C PRO A 210 12.28 -21.67 2.31
N MET A 211 12.32 -22.85 2.94
CA MET A 211 11.58 -24.04 2.49
C MET A 211 10.07 -23.87 2.71
N THR A 212 9.66 -23.29 3.85
CA THR A 212 8.26 -22.99 4.15
C THR A 212 7.72 -21.93 3.20
N ALA A 213 8.51 -20.87 2.96
CA ALA A 213 8.13 -19.78 2.06
C ALA A 213 7.91 -20.29 0.63
N LEU A 214 8.86 -21.05 0.06
CA LEU A 214 8.69 -21.62 -1.27
C LEU A 214 7.52 -22.62 -1.33
N TYR A 215 7.37 -23.48 -0.33
CA TYR A 215 6.25 -24.43 -0.27
C TYR A 215 4.89 -23.70 -0.33
N ASN A 216 4.71 -22.64 0.45
CA ASN A 216 3.47 -21.86 0.48
C ASN A 216 3.22 -21.16 -0.86
N GLU A 217 4.25 -20.62 -1.49
CA GLU A 217 4.13 -20.01 -2.83
C GLU A 217 3.70 -21.04 -3.88
N LEU A 218 4.30 -22.24 -3.89
CA LEU A 218 3.94 -23.29 -4.84
C LEU A 218 2.49 -23.78 -4.64
N ILE A 219 2.04 -23.93 -3.38
CA ILE A 219 0.65 -24.28 -3.06
C ILE A 219 -0.30 -23.18 -3.57
N SER A 220 0.04 -21.91 -3.37
CA SER A 220 -0.76 -20.77 -3.86
C SER A 220 -0.91 -20.81 -5.39
N ILE A 221 0.20 -21.07 -6.11
CA ILE A 221 0.18 -21.23 -7.57
C ILE A 221 -0.65 -22.45 -7.98
N GLN A 222 -0.50 -23.60 -7.29
CA GLN A 222 -1.25 -24.82 -7.60
C GLN A 222 -2.75 -24.63 -7.45
N HIS A 223 -3.22 -24.10 -6.31
CA HIS A 223 -4.65 -23.86 -6.09
C HIS A 223 -5.23 -22.93 -7.17
N CYS A 224 -4.53 -21.83 -7.47
CA CYS A 224 -4.99 -20.90 -8.51
C CYS A 224 -5.06 -21.58 -9.90
N TYR A 225 -4.10 -22.44 -10.24
CA TYR A 225 -4.09 -23.18 -11.49
C TYR A 225 -5.21 -24.23 -11.58
N GLU A 226 -5.46 -24.97 -10.49
CA GLU A 226 -6.54 -25.96 -10.42
C GLU A 226 -7.92 -25.32 -10.51
N ASP A 227 -8.16 -24.24 -9.76
CA ASP A 227 -9.41 -23.47 -9.85
C ASP A 227 -9.59 -22.91 -11.26
N PHE A 228 -8.51 -22.41 -11.89
CA PHE A 228 -8.55 -21.87 -13.24
C PHE A 228 -8.93 -22.95 -14.26
N ARG A 229 -8.33 -24.14 -14.15
CA ARG A 229 -8.65 -25.29 -15.01
C ARG A 229 -10.07 -25.80 -14.79
N GLY A 230 -10.56 -25.76 -13.55
CA GLY A 230 -11.93 -26.09 -13.20
C GLY A 230 -12.97 -25.05 -13.65
N GLY A 231 -12.52 -23.92 -14.20
CA GLY A 231 -13.41 -22.82 -14.59
C GLY A 231 -13.99 -22.04 -13.40
N LEU A 232 -13.45 -22.23 -12.19
CA LEU A 232 -13.89 -21.57 -10.97
C LEU A 232 -13.31 -20.14 -10.89
N PRO A 233 -13.93 -19.24 -10.10
CA PRO A 233 -13.30 -17.98 -9.75
C PRO A 233 -11.97 -18.23 -9.05
N THR A 234 -10.91 -17.54 -9.47
CA THR A 234 -9.58 -17.75 -8.88
C THR A 234 -9.06 -16.48 -8.21
N LEU A 235 -8.22 -16.65 -7.20
CA LEU A 235 -7.50 -15.56 -6.57
C LEU A 235 -6.04 -15.64 -6.97
N LEU A 236 -5.58 -14.68 -7.77
CA LEU A 236 -4.16 -14.59 -8.12
C LEU A 236 -3.45 -13.64 -7.17
N GLN A 237 -2.54 -14.17 -6.35
CA GLN A 237 -1.72 -13.37 -5.45
C GLN A 237 -0.50 -12.82 -6.20
N LEU A 238 -0.44 -11.49 -6.33
CA LEU A 238 0.60 -10.76 -7.06
C LEU A 238 1.55 -10.00 -6.13
N GLU A 239 1.63 -10.40 -4.85
CA GLU A 239 2.48 -9.72 -3.86
C GLU A 239 3.90 -9.44 -4.39
N PRO A 240 4.42 -8.22 -4.17
CA PRO A 240 5.73 -7.87 -4.68
C PRO A 240 6.80 -8.70 -3.98
N ALA A 241 7.83 -9.08 -4.75
CA ALA A 241 9.04 -9.74 -4.25
C ALA A 241 9.68 -9.06 -3.02
N ASN A 242 9.39 -7.77 -2.83
CA ASN A 242 9.97 -6.91 -1.79
C ASN A 242 9.14 -6.83 -0.50
N SER A 243 7.93 -7.41 -0.44
CA SER A 243 7.09 -7.40 0.78
C SER A 243 7.74 -8.13 1.96
N TYR A 244 8.73 -8.98 1.68
CA TYR A 244 9.43 -9.75 2.69
C TYR A 244 10.95 -9.68 2.48
N PRO A 245 11.66 -8.72 3.15
CA PRO A 245 13.10 -8.54 3.01
C PRO A 245 13.95 -9.76 3.43
N HIS A 246 13.34 -10.82 3.96
CA HIS A 246 13.99 -12.06 4.38
C HIS A 246 13.58 -13.31 3.58
N HIS A 247 12.68 -13.23 2.59
CA HIS A 247 12.19 -14.40 1.82
C HIS A 247 12.52 -14.34 0.32
N GLY A 248 13.20 -13.27 -0.13
CA GLY A 248 13.30 -12.90 -1.54
C GLY A 248 13.78 -14.01 -2.47
N GLU A 249 14.85 -14.73 -2.12
CA GLU A 249 15.51 -15.62 -3.09
C GLU A 249 14.82 -16.98 -3.28
N ALA A 250 14.25 -17.58 -2.23
CA ALA A 250 13.55 -18.86 -2.38
C ALA A 250 12.21 -18.69 -3.11
N ILE A 251 11.46 -17.63 -2.80
CA ILE A 251 10.20 -17.31 -3.50
C ILE A 251 10.47 -16.97 -4.98
N GLN A 252 11.58 -16.28 -5.29
CA GLN A 252 11.96 -16.00 -6.68
C GLN A 252 12.11 -17.28 -7.54
N LEU A 253 12.41 -18.43 -6.95
CA LEU A 253 12.53 -19.68 -7.71
C LEU A 253 11.19 -20.12 -8.34
N ALA A 254 10.06 -19.72 -7.75
CA ALA A 254 8.73 -20.00 -8.30
C ALA A 254 8.26 -18.96 -9.34
N PHE A 255 9.01 -17.86 -9.52
CA PHE A 255 8.62 -16.78 -10.42
C PHE A 255 8.35 -17.23 -11.87
N PRO A 256 9.13 -18.13 -12.50
CA PRO A 256 8.83 -18.61 -13.84
C PRO A 256 7.45 -19.29 -13.95
N LEU A 257 7.07 -20.08 -12.94
CA LEU A 257 5.75 -20.74 -12.89
C LEU A 257 4.64 -19.71 -12.66
N LYS A 258 4.88 -18.73 -11.80
CA LYS A 258 3.96 -17.61 -11.58
C LYS A 258 3.72 -16.81 -12.86
N LEU A 259 4.77 -16.56 -13.65
CA LEU A 259 4.67 -15.89 -14.95
C LEU A 259 3.83 -16.71 -15.94
N GLU A 260 4.01 -18.03 -15.98
CA GLU A 260 3.19 -18.93 -16.80
C GLU A 260 1.71 -18.86 -16.39
N LEU A 261 1.43 -18.88 -15.08
CA LEU A 261 0.08 -18.74 -14.54
C LEU A 261 -0.55 -17.38 -14.92
N MET A 262 0.19 -16.28 -14.77
CA MET A 262 -0.26 -14.93 -15.16
C MET A 262 -0.68 -14.88 -16.63
N ARG A 263 0.10 -15.51 -17.53
CA ARG A 263 -0.22 -15.57 -18.97
C ARG A 263 -1.55 -16.26 -19.27
N LEU A 264 -1.93 -17.26 -18.46
CA LEU A 264 -3.20 -17.96 -18.59
C LEU A 264 -4.37 -17.17 -17.97
N VAL A 265 -4.12 -16.58 -16.81
CA VAL A 265 -5.16 -15.98 -15.97
C VAL A 265 -5.56 -14.59 -16.44
N PHE A 266 -4.61 -13.78 -16.93
CA PHE A 266 -4.86 -12.38 -17.29
C PHE A 266 -5.92 -12.19 -18.40
N PRO A 267 -5.91 -12.97 -19.50
CA PRO A 267 -6.95 -12.86 -20.52
C PRO A 267 -8.36 -13.10 -19.96
N ARG A 268 -8.51 -14.07 -19.04
CA ARG A 268 -9.79 -14.36 -18.38
C ARG A 268 -10.21 -13.23 -17.43
N PHE A 269 -9.27 -12.67 -16.67
CA PHE A 269 -9.52 -11.50 -15.84
C PHE A 269 -10.02 -10.32 -16.67
N LEU A 270 -9.36 -10.05 -17.79
CA LEU A 270 -9.71 -8.97 -18.72
C LEU A 270 -10.98 -9.26 -19.55
N ARG A 271 -11.44 -10.52 -19.57
CA ARG A 271 -12.53 -11.03 -20.43
C ARG A 271 -12.29 -10.76 -21.91
N VAL A 272 -11.07 -11.06 -22.37
CA VAL A 272 -10.65 -10.90 -23.76
C VAL A 272 -10.11 -12.22 -24.32
N ASP A 273 -10.27 -12.41 -25.62
CA ASP A 273 -9.67 -13.52 -26.40
C ASP A 273 -8.19 -13.26 -26.75
N ARG A 274 -7.70 -12.05 -26.47
CA ARG A 274 -6.32 -11.63 -26.73
C ARG A 274 -5.37 -12.14 -25.66
N VAL A 275 -4.77 -13.29 -25.91
CA VAL A 275 -3.74 -13.89 -25.04
C VAL A 275 -2.36 -13.24 -25.24
N PRO A 276 -1.46 -13.29 -24.23
CA PRO A 276 -0.06 -12.91 -24.40
C PRO A 276 0.65 -13.85 -25.37
N THR A 277 1.55 -13.33 -26.19
CA THR A 277 2.41 -14.20 -27.02
C THR A 277 3.52 -14.82 -26.17
N LYS A 278 4.08 -15.97 -26.59
CA LYS A 278 5.02 -16.77 -25.79
C LYS A 278 6.21 -15.97 -25.24
N ASP A 279 6.72 -15.02 -26.01
CA ASP A 279 7.91 -14.23 -25.66
C ASP A 279 7.59 -12.78 -25.27
N GLU A 280 6.31 -12.39 -25.26
CA GLU A 280 5.87 -11.06 -24.84
C GLU A 280 6.02 -10.90 -23.32
N PRO A 281 6.77 -9.89 -22.84
CA PRO A 281 6.77 -9.51 -21.44
C PRO A 281 5.36 -9.18 -20.94
N ILE A 282 5.07 -9.51 -19.68
CA ILE A 282 3.75 -9.24 -19.10
C ILE A 282 3.40 -7.75 -19.11
N ASP A 283 4.38 -6.87 -18.86
CA ASP A 283 4.15 -5.43 -18.88
C ASP A 283 3.76 -4.93 -20.28
N ASP A 284 4.41 -5.48 -21.32
CA ASP A 284 4.08 -5.18 -22.72
C ASP A 284 2.69 -5.67 -23.09
N TYR A 285 2.30 -6.87 -22.60
CA TYR A 285 0.94 -7.38 -22.76
C TYR A 285 -0.10 -6.43 -22.13
N VAL A 286 0.13 -5.99 -20.89
CA VAL A 286 -0.77 -5.08 -20.18
C VAL A 286 -0.85 -3.72 -20.88
N ALA A 287 0.28 -3.18 -21.35
CA ALA A 287 0.33 -1.94 -22.11
C ALA A 287 -0.45 -2.05 -23.44
N ARG A 288 -0.29 -3.17 -24.16
CA ARG A 288 -1.04 -3.47 -25.38
C ARG A 288 -2.55 -3.61 -25.11
N MET A 289 -2.94 -4.23 -24.00
CA MET A 289 -4.35 -4.31 -23.59
C MET A 289 -4.92 -2.94 -23.21
N MET A 290 -4.12 -2.04 -22.63
CA MET A 290 -4.56 -0.68 -22.33
C MET A 290 -4.82 0.12 -23.61
N GLN A 291 -3.92 0.04 -24.59
CA GLN A 291 -4.13 0.65 -25.90
C GLN A 291 -5.38 0.11 -26.58
N PHE A 292 -5.55 -1.22 -26.59
CA PHE A 292 -6.75 -1.86 -27.13
C PHE A 292 -8.03 -1.38 -26.42
N ALA A 293 -8.02 -1.27 -25.08
CA ALA A 293 -9.16 -0.81 -24.30
C ALA A 293 -9.54 0.64 -24.64
N LEU A 294 -8.53 1.52 -24.77
CA LEU A 294 -8.71 2.92 -25.15
C LEU A 294 -9.24 3.07 -26.58
N GLU A 295 -8.77 2.24 -27.52
CA GLU A 295 -9.26 2.21 -28.90
C GLU A 295 -10.71 1.73 -29.00
N GLN A 296 -11.10 0.71 -28.22
CA GLN A 296 -12.49 0.27 -28.13
C GLN A 296 -13.38 1.28 -27.43
N GLY A 297 -12.81 2.12 -26.56
CA GLY A 297 -13.56 3.06 -25.74
C GLY A 297 -14.44 2.36 -24.70
N ASP A 298 -14.12 1.11 -24.32
CA ASP A 298 -14.85 0.36 -23.30
C ASP A 298 -14.32 0.72 -21.90
N PRO A 299 -15.06 1.49 -21.09
CA PRO A 299 -14.58 1.93 -19.80
C PRO A 299 -14.44 0.80 -18.77
N ARG A 300 -15.20 -0.29 -18.91
CA ARG A 300 -15.07 -1.47 -18.03
C ARG A 300 -13.78 -2.23 -18.34
N LEU A 301 -13.42 -2.35 -19.62
CA LEU A 301 -12.14 -2.91 -20.01
C LEU A 301 -10.97 -2.02 -19.58
N ILE A 302 -11.06 -0.69 -19.75
CA ILE A 302 -10.04 0.25 -19.28
C ILE A 302 -9.81 0.10 -17.77
N LEU A 303 -10.89 0.02 -16.98
CA LEU A 303 -10.82 -0.21 -15.53
C LEU A 303 -10.08 -1.52 -15.19
N ARG A 304 -10.48 -2.63 -15.79
CA ARG A 304 -9.83 -3.93 -15.53
C ARG A 304 -8.35 -3.90 -15.89
N VAL A 305 -7.97 -3.34 -17.04
CA VAL A 305 -6.54 -3.25 -17.41
C VAL A 305 -5.77 -2.35 -16.44
N TYR A 306 -6.39 -1.27 -15.97
CA TYR A 306 -5.80 -0.38 -14.96
C TYR A 306 -5.60 -1.10 -13.61
N GLU A 307 -6.59 -1.84 -13.13
CA GLU A 307 -6.51 -2.67 -11.93
C GLU A 307 -5.40 -3.72 -12.04
N LEU A 308 -5.34 -4.41 -13.19
CA LEU A 308 -4.28 -5.37 -13.50
C LEU A 308 -2.89 -4.73 -13.44
N ARG A 309 -2.71 -3.58 -14.09
CA ARG A 309 -1.44 -2.82 -14.08
C ARG A 309 -1.03 -2.44 -12.65
N ASN A 310 -1.97 -1.98 -11.82
CA ASN A 310 -1.68 -1.59 -10.45
C ASN A 310 -1.34 -2.79 -9.56
N ALA A 311 -2.04 -3.92 -9.74
CA ALA A 311 -1.77 -5.14 -8.99
C ALA A 311 -0.38 -5.69 -9.27
N ILE A 312 0.11 -5.59 -10.51
CA ILE A 312 1.48 -6.00 -10.90
C ILE A 312 2.53 -5.05 -10.31
N ASN A 313 2.31 -3.73 -10.38
CA ASN A 313 3.29 -2.75 -9.95
C ASN A 313 3.36 -2.56 -8.42
N ALA A 314 2.42 -3.15 -7.69
CA ALA A 314 2.38 -3.23 -6.23
C ALA A 314 2.77 -1.93 -5.50
N THR A 315 2.39 -0.78 -6.06
CA THR A 315 2.58 0.51 -5.42
C THR A 315 1.68 0.56 -4.19
N TYR A 316 2.27 0.69 -2.99
CA TYR A 316 1.59 0.89 -1.70
C TYR A 316 0.63 2.08 -1.66
N GLN A 317 0.63 2.91 -2.69
CA GLN A 317 -0.34 3.99 -2.82
C GLN A 317 -1.67 3.40 -3.27
N SER A 318 -2.71 3.59 -2.46
CA SER A 318 -4.10 3.41 -2.89
C SER A 318 -4.24 4.05 -4.27
N ALA A 319 -4.40 3.24 -5.31
CA ALA A 319 -4.65 3.76 -6.65
C ALA A 319 -6.03 4.41 -6.61
N GLN A 320 -6.08 5.71 -6.32
CA GLN A 320 -7.29 6.48 -6.48
C GLN A 320 -7.64 6.40 -7.96
N LEU A 321 -8.88 5.99 -8.25
CA LEU A 321 -9.33 5.98 -9.63
C LEU A 321 -9.18 7.39 -10.20
N SER A 322 -8.74 7.49 -11.44
CA SER A 322 -8.68 8.78 -12.11
C SER A 322 -10.09 9.39 -12.13
N PRO A 323 -10.30 10.63 -11.65
CA PRO A 323 -11.62 11.27 -11.67
C PRO A 323 -12.27 11.30 -13.06
N GLY A 324 -11.46 11.32 -14.12
CA GLY A 324 -11.94 11.21 -15.50
C GLY A 324 -12.49 9.83 -15.85
N LEU A 325 -11.87 8.75 -15.37
CA LEU A 325 -12.35 7.38 -15.54
C LEU A 325 -13.63 7.13 -14.73
N ASP A 326 -13.72 7.66 -13.51
CA ASP A 326 -14.94 7.60 -12.70
C ASP A 326 -16.12 8.25 -13.43
N ALA A 327 -15.93 9.45 -13.98
CA ALA A 327 -16.95 10.14 -14.75
C ALA A 327 -17.35 9.37 -16.02
N LEU A 328 -16.38 8.72 -16.68
CA LEU A 328 -16.63 7.90 -17.86
C LEU A 328 -17.46 6.64 -17.55
N LEU A 329 -17.13 5.94 -16.45
CA LEU A 329 -17.89 4.78 -15.98
C LEU A 329 -19.33 5.17 -15.62
N ALA A 330 -19.50 6.31 -14.92
CA ALA A 330 -20.81 6.85 -14.60
C ALA A 330 -21.62 7.16 -15.88
N ALA A 331 -20.99 7.81 -16.87
CA ALA A 331 -21.63 8.12 -18.14
C ALA A 331 -22.14 6.86 -18.85
N ARG A 332 -21.30 5.82 -18.91
CA ARG A 332 -21.67 4.57 -19.58
C ARG A 332 -22.80 3.83 -18.86
N ASN A 333 -22.76 3.77 -17.53
CA ASN A 333 -23.84 3.14 -16.76
C ASN A 333 -25.17 3.90 -16.90
N GLN A 334 -25.14 5.23 -16.97
CA GLN A 334 -26.33 6.05 -17.20
C GLN A 334 -26.90 5.85 -18.62
N GLU A 335 -26.02 5.76 -19.61
CA GLU A 335 -26.40 5.49 -20.99
C GLU A 335 -27.03 4.10 -21.15
N ASP A 336 -26.40 3.06 -20.57
CA ASP A 336 -26.93 1.69 -20.55
C ASP A 336 -28.30 1.61 -19.83
N ALA A 337 -28.54 2.49 -18.86
CA ALA A 337 -29.81 2.63 -18.14
C ALA A 337 -30.86 3.50 -18.88
N GLY A 338 -30.56 3.99 -20.09
CA GLY A 338 -31.45 4.88 -20.86
C GLY A 338 -31.57 6.30 -20.30
N GLN A 339 -30.71 6.70 -19.36
CA GLN A 339 -30.70 8.02 -18.74
C GLN A 339 -29.77 8.96 -19.51
N PHE A 340 -30.21 9.43 -20.68
CA PHE A 340 -29.34 10.18 -21.60
C PHE A 340 -28.93 11.57 -21.11
N VAL A 341 -29.81 12.29 -20.40
CA VAL A 341 -29.48 13.62 -19.81
C VAL A 341 -28.27 13.55 -18.87
N PRO A 342 -28.27 12.70 -17.81
CA PRO A 342 -27.11 12.59 -16.94
C PRO A 342 -25.91 11.94 -17.64
N ALA A 343 -26.12 11.01 -18.59
CA ALA A 343 -25.02 10.43 -19.36
C ALA A 343 -24.21 11.49 -20.13
N VAL A 344 -24.89 12.44 -20.78
CA VAL A 344 -24.25 13.56 -21.50
C VAL A 344 -23.43 14.43 -20.53
N ILE A 345 -23.98 14.76 -19.36
CA ILE A 345 -23.26 15.52 -18.32
C ILE A 345 -21.99 14.78 -17.89
N SER A 346 -22.08 13.48 -17.62
CA SER A 346 -20.96 12.66 -17.17
C SER A 346 -19.90 12.50 -18.27
N TYR A 347 -20.29 12.32 -19.54
CA TYR A 347 -19.35 12.30 -20.67
C TYR A 347 -18.60 13.62 -20.83
N GLN A 348 -19.29 14.75 -20.75
CA GLN A 348 -18.66 16.08 -20.79
C GLN A 348 -17.73 16.30 -19.60
N LYS A 349 -18.12 15.82 -18.41
CA LYS A 349 -17.27 15.86 -17.21
C LYS A 349 -16.00 15.01 -17.40
N ALA A 350 -16.10 13.82 -17.99
CA ALA A 350 -14.95 12.99 -18.31
C ALA A 350 -13.99 13.70 -19.28
N LEU A 351 -14.51 14.32 -20.35
CA LEU A 351 -13.71 15.11 -21.30
C LEU A 351 -13.01 16.31 -20.63
N ARG A 352 -13.71 17.02 -19.74
CA ARG A 352 -13.16 18.16 -19.01
C ARG A 352 -12.05 17.75 -18.05
N LEU A 353 -12.24 16.65 -17.31
CA LEU A 353 -11.25 16.15 -16.36
C LEU A 353 -10.04 15.55 -17.08
N GLY A 354 -10.26 14.91 -18.23
CA GLY A 354 -9.21 14.31 -19.05
C GLY A 354 -8.44 13.22 -18.32
N GLY A 355 -7.23 12.95 -18.81
CA GLY A 355 -6.32 11.94 -18.26
C GLY A 355 -6.02 10.82 -19.26
N GLU A 356 -4.96 10.06 -18.99
CA GLU A 356 -4.49 8.96 -19.86
C GLU A 356 -5.51 7.84 -20.06
N LEU A 357 -6.46 7.70 -19.12
CA LEU A 357 -7.52 6.68 -19.15
C LEU A 357 -8.82 7.17 -19.81
N VAL A 358 -8.84 8.39 -20.37
CA VAL A 358 -10.05 8.99 -20.96
C VAL A 358 -9.96 8.98 -22.50
N PRO A 359 -10.69 8.08 -23.20
CA PRO A 359 -10.65 7.97 -24.65
C PRO A 359 -11.53 9.04 -25.31
N ALA A 360 -11.00 10.26 -25.44
CA ALA A 360 -11.75 11.42 -25.92
C ALA A 360 -12.48 11.21 -27.27
N LYS A 361 -11.85 10.50 -28.22
CA LYS A 361 -12.47 10.17 -29.52
C LYS A 361 -13.69 9.28 -29.38
N ALA A 362 -13.63 8.25 -28.53
CA ALA A 362 -14.75 7.34 -28.30
C ALA A 362 -15.91 8.06 -27.59
N ILE A 363 -15.59 8.93 -26.62
CA ILE A 363 -16.59 9.76 -25.93
C ILE A 363 -17.30 10.69 -26.92
N GLY A 364 -16.55 11.35 -27.83
CA GLY A 364 -17.14 12.18 -28.88
C GLY A 364 -18.12 11.40 -29.75
N ALA A 365 -17.74 10.21 -30.21
CA ALA A 365 -18.63 9.35 -31.00
C ALA A 365 -19.90 8.92 -30.25
N ARG A 366 -19.82 8.67 -28.94
CA ARG A 366 -21.02 8.40 -28.11
C ARG A 366 -21.91 9.62 -27.97
N LEU A 367 -21.35 10.79 -27.72
CA LEU A 367 -22.10 12.05 -27.64
C LEU A 367 -22.81 12.36 -28.96
N ASP A 368 -22.16 12.16 -30.10
CA ASP A 368 -22.77 12.31 -31.42
C ASP A 368 -23.91 11.32 -31.65
N ALA A 369 -23.74 10.06 -31.21
CA ALA A 369 -24.79 9.05 -31.28
C ALA A 369 -26.00 9.40 -30.40
N ILE A 370 -25.77 9.92 -29.18
CA ILE A 370 -26.84 10.42 -28.29
C ILE A 370 -27.52 11.62 -28.94
N LYS A 371 -26.76 12.57 -29.50
CA LYS A 371 -27.32 13.74 -30.19
C LYS A 371 -28.22 13.36 -31.37
N ALA A 372 -27.83 12.33 -32.12
CA ALA A 372 -28.60 11.85 -33.26
C ALA A 372 -29.88 11.08 -32.84
N SER A 373 -29.81 10.28 -31.77
CA SER A 373 -30.92 9.42 -31.34
C SER A 373 -31.85 10.05 -30.30
N HIS A 374 -31.33 10.95 -29.46
CA HIS A 374 -32.00 11.59 -28.32
C HIS A 374 -31.62 13.09 -28.24
N PRO A 375 -31.98 13.90 -29.28
CA PRO A 375 -31.53 15.28 -29.39
C PRO A 375 -32.03 16.18 -28.26
N ALA A 376 -33.24 15.97 -27.74
CA ALA A 376 -33.79 16.78 -26.66
C ALA A 376 -33.04 16.56 -25.34
N GLU A 377 -32.72 15.30 -25.04
CA GLU A 377 -31.95 14.89 -23.87
C GLU A 377 -30.50 15.38 -23.96
N TYR A 378 -29.92 15.36 -25.17
CA TYR A 378 -28.59 15.93 -25.43
C TYR A 378 -28.54 17.42 -25.10
N GLU A 379 -29.45 18.22 -25.67
CA GLU A 379 -29.50 19.67 -25.44
C GLU A 379 -29.78 20.00 -23.96
N ALA A 380 -30.68 19.25 -23.30
CA ALA A 380 -30.95 19.41 -21.88
C ALA A 380 -29.71 19.09 -21.02
N GLY A 381 -29.00 18.00 -21.32
CA GLY A 381 -27.76 17.62 -20.65
C GLY A 381 -26.66 18.68 -20.81
N MET A 382 -26.46 19.20 -22.03
CA MET A 382 -25.49 20.27 -22.31
C MET A 382 -25.83 21.55 -21.56
N LYS A 383 -27.10 21.96 -21.55
CA LYS A 383 -27.55 23.14 -20.80
C LYS A 383 -27.27 23.01 -19.30
N LEU A 384 -27.54 21.85 -18.71
CA LEU A 384 -27.30 21.59 -17.29
C LEU A 384 -25.80 21.54 -16.96
N TYR A 385 -24.99 20.92 -17.82
CA TYR A 385 -23.54 20.87 -17.66
C TYR A 385 -22.92 22.28 -17.67
N LEU A 386 -23.36 23.17 -18.56
CA LEU A 386 -22.87 24.55 -18.65
C LEU A 386 -23.38 25.46 -17.51
N ALA A 387 -24.51 25.11 -16.89
CA ALA A 387 -25.16 25.92 -15.87
C ALA A 387 -24.55 25.79 -14.45
N LYS A 388 -23.72 24.78 -14.18
CA LYS A 388 -23.10 24.55 -12.87
C LYS A 388 -21.57 24.41 -12.97
N PRO A 389 -20.79 25.31 -12.35
CA PRO A 389 -19.42 24.98 -11.98
C PRO A 389 -19.49 24.01 -10.80
N ASP A 390 -19.28 22.71 -11.06
CA ASP A 390 -19.09 21.73 -9.99
C ASP A 390 -17.91 22.19 -9.11
N PRO A 391 -18.06 22.28 -7.77
CA PRO A 391 -16.91 22.43 -6.89
C PRO A 391 -15.95 21.26 -7.11
N ALA A 392 -14.65 21.51 -6.94
CA ALA A 392 -13.63 20.49 -7.01
C ALA A 392 -14.05 19.27 -6.17
N PRO A 393 -13.92 18.04 -6.69
CA PRO A 393 -14.38 16.87 -5.97
C PRO A 393 -13.67 16.79 -4.62
N PRO A 394 -14.40 16.51 -3.52
CA PRO A 394 -13.74 16.16 -2.27
C PRO A 394 -12.90 14.92 -2.51
N MET A 395 -11.66 14.93 -2.01
CA MET A 395 -10.79 13.76 -1.99
C MET A 395 -11.46 12.69 -1.12
N ILE A 396 -12.19 11.76 -1.73
CA ILE A 396 -12.67 10.57 -1.04
C ILE A 396 -11.49 9.59 -1.01
N GLN A 397 -10.90 9.42 0.18
CA GLN A 397 -9.91 8.38 0.46
C GLN A 397 -10.61 7.00 0.51
N GLY A 398 -10.85 6.41 -0.65
CA GLY A 398 -11.14 4.98 -0.77
C GLY A 398 -9.82 4.21 -0.90
N SER A 399 -9.48 3.38 0.08
CA SER A 399 -8.35 2.47 0.01
C SER A 399 -8.77 1.18 -0.69
N ILE A 400 -8.29 0.95 -1.92
CA ILE A 400 -8.23 -0.40 -2.49
C ILE A 400 -6.81 -0.90 -2.27
N GLN A 401 -6.62 -1.77 -1.27
CA GLN A 401 -5.45 -2.64 -1.20
C GLN A 401 -5.80 -3.89 -1.97
N ALA A 402 -5.27 -4.06 -3.18
CA ALA A 402 -5.47 -5.27 -3.96
C ALA A 402 -4.12 -5.80 -4.44
N TYR A 403 -3.43 -6.54 -3.56
CA TYR A 403 -2.34 -7.44 -3.96
C TYR A 403 -2.87 -8.76 -4.55
N SER A 404 -4.19 -8.87 -4.72
CA SER A 404 -4.85 -10.03 -5.26
C SER A 404 -5.86 -9.63 -6.33
N LEU A 405 -5.85 -10.35 -7.43
CA LEU A 405 -6.85 -10.20 -8.49
C LEU A 405 -7.87 -11.32 -8.38
N GLN A 406 -9.14 -10.95 -8.26
CA GLN A 406 -10.24 -11.89 -8.35
C GLN A 406 -10.58 -12.13 -9.83
N VAL A 407 -10.31 -13.33 -10.29
CA VAL A 407 -10.53 -13.76 -11.67
C VAL A 407 -11.91 -14.40 -11.73
N PRO A 408 -12.78 -13.98 -12.66
CA PRO A 408 -14.11 -14.55 -12.78
C PRO A 408 -14.09 -16.00 -13.31
N SER A 409 -15.17 -16.73 -13.04
CA SER A 409 -15.41 -18.08 -13.60
C SER A 409 -15.46 -18.07 -15.13
N ALA A 410 -15.19 -19.21 -15.77
CA ALA A 410 -15.24 -19.37 -17.22
C ALA A 410 -16.63 -19.10 -17.83
N ASP A 411 -17.71 -19.37 -17.07
CA ASP A 411 -19.09 -19.17 -17.50
C ASP A 411 -19.63 -17.76 -17.16
N ALA A 412 -18.80 -16.88 -16.61
CA ALA A 412 -19.18 -15.49 -16.45
C ALA A 412 -19.33 -14.88 -17.86
N ASN A 413 -20.58 -14.73 -18.29
CA ASN A 413 -20.94 -14.23 -19.62
C ASN A 413 -19.99 -13.09 -20.05
N PRO A 414 -19.39 -13.15 -21.25
CA PRO A 414 -18.84 -11.94 -21.84
C PRO A 414 -19.98 -10.93 -21.86
N GLU A 415 -19.78 -9.78 -21.19
CA GLU A 415 -20.75 -8.70 -21.33
C GLU A 415 -20.88 -8.40 -22.82
N PRO A 416 -22.11 -8.12 -23.30
CA PRO A 416 -22.38 -8.04 -24.72
C PRO A 416 -21.40 -7.07 -25.39
N VAL A 417 -20.57 -7.61 -26.27
CA VAL A 417 -19.76 -6.81 -27.18
C VAL A 417 -20.74 -6.01 -28.03
N PRO A 418 -20.71 -4.66 -28.01
CA PRO A 418 -21.61 -3.89 -28.85
C PRO A 418 -21.33 -4.26 -30.32
N PRO A 419 -22.39 -4.41 -31.14
CA PRO A 419 -22.22 -4.78 -32.54
C PRO A 419 -21.30 -3.75 -33.23
N ARG A 420 -20.28 -4.26 -33.94
CA ARG A 420 -19.48 -3.44 -34.85
C ARG A 420 -20.45 -2.79 -35.83
N LEU A 421 -20.52 -1.46 -35.81
CA LEU A 421 -21.17 -0.70 -36.87
C LEU A 421 -20.44 -1.02 -38.17
N SER A 422 -21.04 -1.89 -38.98
CA SER A 422 -20.59 -2.15 -40.33
C SER A 422 -20.87 -0.88 -41.15
N PRO A 423 -19.92 -0.40 -41.96
CA PRO A 423 -20.19 0.72 -42.84
C PRO A 423 -21.20 0.27 -43.90
N THR A 424 -22.36 0.91 -43.93
CA THR A 424 -23.33 0.76 -45.01
C THR A 424 -22.67 1.27 -46.31
N PRO A 425 -22.69 0.52 -47.43
CA PRO A 425 -22.17 0.99 -48.71
C PRO A 425 -23.07 2.10 -49.30
N PRO A 426 -22.55 2.86 -50.28
CA PRO A 426 -23.07 4.16 -50.71
C PRO A 426 -24.47 4.15 -51.32
#